data_AF-A0A941J2W2-F1
#
_entry.id   AF-A0A941J2W2-F1
#
_cell.length_a   1.000
_cell.length_b   1.000
_cell.length_c   1.000
_cell.angle_alpha   90.00
_cell.angle_beta   90.00
_cell.angle_gamma   90.00
#
_symmetry.space_group_name_H-M   'P 1'
#
loop_
_entity.id
_entity.type
_entity.pdbx_description
1 polymer ?
#
loop_
_entity_poly.entity_id
_entity_poly.type
_entity_poly.pdbx_seq_one_letter_code
_entity_poly.pdbx_strand_id
1 'polypeptide(L)'
;MIQQDINYYKNFDSIAKEVLALLAQTIEVNTFFLSIVNPIQSFMIKSFNRNAKLICEGDILPYNMAYCKLVVENGLEPLVIPNLGKHDLTSDHPATRFIREGCFMELPYK
;
A
#
# COMPACT_ATOMS: atom_id res chain seq x y z
N MET A 1 7.24 8.94 -29.10
CA MET A 1 6.40 8.93 -27.90
C MET A 1 6.03 7.51 -27.47
N ILE A 2 5.16 6.78 -28.18
CA ILE A 2 4.65 5.45 -27.73
C ILE A 2 5.74 4.44 -27.29
N GLN A 3 6.85 4.31 -28.03
CA GLN A 3 7.92 3.35 -27.69
C GLN A 3 8.72 3.74 -26.43
N GLN A 4 8.91 5.05 -26.20
CA GLN A 4 9.61 5.56 -25.01
C GLN A 4 8.77 5.30 -23.75
N ASP A 5 7.45 5.50 -23.85
CA ASP A 5 6.51 5.24 -22.76
C ASP A 5 6.49 3.74 -22.41
N ILE A 6 6.42 2.84 -23.41
CA ILE A 6 6.45 1.38 -23.18
C ILE A 6 7.73 0.95 -22.45
N ASN A 7 8.89 1.49 -22.85
CA ASN A 7 10.15 1.15 -22.21
C ASN A 7 10.22 1.71 -20.78
N TYR A 8 9.72 2.93 -20.55
CA TYR A 8 9.61 3.52 -19.22
C TYR A 8 8.74 2.66 -18.29
N TYR A 9 7.55 2.24 -18.73
CA TYR A 9 6.66 1.39 -17.94
C TYR A 9 7.25 0.00 -17.66
N LYS A 10 7.92 -0.62 -18.65
CA LYS A 10 8.61 -1.90 -18.44
C LYS A 10 9.74 -1.77 -17.40
N ASN A 11 10.51 -0.69 -17.46
CA ASN A 11 11.56 -0.43 -16.51
C ASN A 11 10.98 -0.22 -15.10
N PHE A 12 9.92 0.58 -14.98
CA PHE A 12 9.23 0.79 -13.71
C PHE A 12 8.69 -0.53 -13.13
N ASP A 13 8.03 -1.35 -13.96
CA ASP A 13 7.48 -2.64 -13.53
C ASP A 13 8.57 -3.57 -12.98
N SER A 14 9.72 -3.66 -13.67
CA SER A 14 10.86 -4.48 -13.23
C SER A 14 11.46 -3.95 -11.93
N ILE A 15 11.74 -2.64 -11.86
CA ILE A 15 12.36 -2.01 -10.69
C ILE A 15 11.45 -2.13 -9.46
N ALA A 16 10.15 -1.87 -9.61
CA ALA A 16 9.21 -1.97 -8.51
C ALA A 16 9.12 -3.41 -7.95
N LYS A 17 9.15 -4.42 -8.84
CA LYS A 17 9.19 -5.83 -8.44
C LYS A 17 10.47 -6.17 -7.67
N GLU A 18 11.63 -5.72 -8.14
CA GLU A 18 12.91 -5.94 -7.46
C GLU A 18 12.95 -5.29 -6.07
N VAL A 19 12.49 -4.04 -5.96
CA VAL A 19 12.42 -3.32 -4.67
C VAL A 19 11.48 -4.03 -3.70
N LEU A 20 10.29 -4.43 -4.13
CA LEU A 20 9.35 -5.17 -3.28
C LEU A 20 9.92 -6.52 -2.85
N ALA A 21 10.62 -7.22 -3.74
CA ALA A 21 11.27 -8.49 -3.41
C ALA A 21 12.38 -8.30 -2.35
N LEU A 22 13.17 -7.24 -2.45
CA LEU A 22 14.21 -6.92 -1.46
C LEU A 22 13.59 -6.57 -0.09
N LEU A 23 12.55 -5.73 -0.07
CA LEU A 23 11.83 -5.39 1.15
C LEU A 23 11.21 -6.65 1.79
N ALA A 24 10.61 -7.53 0.98
CA ALA A 24 10.02 -8.77 1.44
C ALA A 24 11.02 -9.77 2.03
N GLN A 25 12.28 -9.74 1.59
CA GLN A 25 13.36 -10.55 2.17
C GLN A 25 13.91 -9.94 3.47
N THR A 26 13.85 -8.62 3.62
CA THR A 26 14.47 -7.89 4.73
C THR A 26 13.52 -7.71 5.91
N ILE A 27 12.22 -7.51 5.63
CA ILE A 27 11.22 -7.14 6.61
C ILE A 27 10.13 -8.22 6.66
N GLU A 28 9.87 -8.74 7.86
CA GLU A 28 8.94 -9.83 8.06
C GLU A 28 7.48 -9.35 8.21
N VAL A 29 6.90 -8.82 7.12
CA VAL A 29 5.47 -8.48 7.05
C VAL A 29 4.73 -9.26 5.98
N ASN A 30 3.41 -9.41 6.13
CA ASN A 30 2.62 -10.18 5.18
C ASN A 30 2.51 -9.49 3.82
N THR A 31 2.30 -8.18 3.78
CA THR A 31 1.99 -7.46 2.54
C THR A 31 2.85 -6.21 2.39
N PHE A 32 3.45 -6.05 1.21
CA PHE A 32 3.95 -4.77 0.72
C PHE A 32 3.12 -4.38 -0.49
N PHE A 33 2.85 -3.09 -0.66
CA PHE A 33 2.18 -2.61 -1.86
C PHE A 33 2.60 -1.19 -2.20
N LEU A 34 2.40 -0.82 -3.47
CA LEU A 34 2.54 0.53 -3.97
C LEU A 34 1.18 0.96 -4.53
N SER A 35 0.67 2.10 -4.08
CA SER A 35 -0.65 2.59 -4.45
C SER A 35 -0.65 4.05 -4.84
N ILE A 36 -1.48 4.40 -5.83
CA ILE A 36 -1.85 5.80 -6.10
C ILE A 36 -3.15 6.08 -5.36
N VAL A 37 -3.15 7.10 -4.50
CA VAL A 37 -4.34 7.58 -3.81
C VAL A 37 -4.82 8.89 -4.44
N ASN A 38 -6.12 9.02 -4.63
CA ASN A 38 -6.79 10.27 -4.97
C ASN A 38 -8.04 10.44 -4.08
N PRO A 39 -8.70 11.60 -4.07
CA PRO A 39 -9.84 11.85 -3.18
C PRO A 39 -11.06 10.92 -3.35
N ILE A 40 -11.06 10.04 -4.36
CA ILE A 40 -12.15 9.11 -4.65
C ILE A 40 -11.76 7.67 -4.30
N GLN A 41 -10.52 7.26 -4.61
CA GLN A 41 -10.08 5.87 -4.51
C GLN A 41 -8.57 5.71 -4.38
N SER A 42 -8.16 4.53 -3.92
CA SER A 42 -6.79 4.03 -3.95
C SER A 42 -6.65 2.94 -5.01
N PHE A 43 -5.68 3.08 -5.90
CA PHE A 43 -5.35 2.12 -6.94
C PHE A 43 -4.03 1.41 -6.62
N MET A 44 -4.06 0.08 -6.59
CA MET A 44 -2.92 -0.76 -6.21
C MET A 44 -2.08 -1.09 -7.45
N ILE A 45 -0.93 -0.42 -7.58
CA ILE A 45 -0.04 -0.58 -8.73
C ILE A 45 0.74 -1.88 -8.64
N LYS A 46 1.30 -2.15 -7.46
CA LYS A 46 2.09 -3.35 -7.16
C LYS A 46 1.77 -3.89 -5.79
N SER A 47 1.86 -5.21 -5.65
CA SER A 47 1.62 -5.89 -4.38
C SER A 47 2.47 -7.13 -4.27
N PHE A 48 3.06 -7.33 -3.10
CA PHE A 48 3.62 -8.59 -2.65
C PHE A 48 2.82 -9.06 -1.45
N ASN A 49 2.42 -10.34 -1.43
CA ASN A 49 1.75 -10.97 -0.30
C ASN A 49 2.46 -12.28 0.03
N ARG A 50 2.88 -12.47 1.27
CA ARG A 50 3.63 -13.66 1.71
C ARG A 50 2.70 -14.85 1.96
N ASN A 51 1.76 -14.71 2.91
CA ASN A 51 0.92 -15.82 3.39
C ASN A 51 -0.56 -15.61 3.05
N ALA A 52 -1.07 -14.40 3.24
CA ALA A 52 -2.45 -14.03 2.98
C ALA A 52 -2.53 -12.97 1.88
N LYS A 53 -3.39 -13.18 0.89
CA LYS A 53 -3.63 -12.21 -0.19
C LYS A 53 -4.56 -11.10 0.32
N LEU A 54 -3.98 -10.03 0.88
CA LEU A 54 -4.75 -8.90 1.43
C LEU A 54 -5.08 -7.85 0.38
N ILE A 55 -4.18 -7.66 -0.59
CA ILE A 55 -4.29 -6.68 -1.68
C ILE A 55 -3.76 -7.31 -2.97
N CYS A 56 -4.37 -7.03 -4.11
CA CYS A 56 -3.93 -7.47 -5.43
C CYS A 56 -3.50 -6.28 -6.30
N GLU A 57 -2.55 -6.51 -7.21
CA GLU A 57 -2.29 -5.56 -8.30
C GLU A 57 -3.56 -5.34 -9.12
N GLY A 58 -3.86 -4.07 -9.40
CA GLY A 58 -5.07 -3.66 -10.11
C GLY A 58 -6.28 -3.42 -9.21
N ASP A 59 -6.22 -3.72 -7.91
CA ASP A 59 -7.32 -3.44 -6.99
C ASP A 59 -7.61 -1.94 -6.93
N ILE A 60 -8.90 -1.61 -6.93
CA ILE A 60 -9.42 -0.27 -6.71
C ILE A 60 -10.25 -0.31 -5.43
N LEU A 61 -9.82 0.42 -4.41
CA LEU A 61 -10.53 0.54 -3.15
C LEU A 61 -11.10 1.94 -3.00
N PRO A 62 -12.38 2.11 -2.59
CA PRO A 62 -12.91 3.42 -2.24
C PRO A 62 -12.03 4.11 -1.20
N TYR A 63 -11.93 5.44 -1.26
CA TYR A 63 -11.04 6.24 -0.39
C TYR A 63 -11.18 5.88 1.09
N ASN A 64 -12.42 5.72 1.57
CA ASN A 64 -12.73 5.40 2.97
C ASN A 64 -12.58 3.91 3.35
N MET A 65 -12.19 3.06 2.42
CA MET A 65 -12.00 1.61 2.64
C MET A 65 -10.52 1.22 2.70
N ALA A 66 -9.60 2.10 2.31
CA ALA A 66 -8.17 1.86 2.31
C ALA A 66 -7.45 2.70 3.36
N TYR A 67 -6.44 2.13 4.02
CA TYR A 67 -5.60 2.91 4.95
C TYR A 67 -4.82 4.02 4.24
N CYS A 68 -4.65 3.97 2.91
CA CYS A 68 -3.87 4.95 2.16
C CYS A 68 -4.39 6.40 2.29
N LYS A 69 -5.64 6.59 2.72
CA LYS A 69 -6.15 7.92 3.06
C LYS A 69 -5.45 8.53 4.27
N LEU A 70 -4.97 7.70 5.20
CA LEU A 70 -4.44 8.14 6.48
C LEU A 70 -3.15 8.94 6.31
N VAL A 71 -2.27 8.57 5.36
CA VAL A 71 -1.06 9.38 5.07
C VAL A 71 -1.41 10.74 4.47
N VAL A 72 -2.49 10.82 3.66
CA VAL A 72 -2.98 12.08 3.08
C VAL A 72 -3.58 12.96 4.17
N GLU A 73 -4.40 12.37 5.06
CA GLU A 73 -4.99 13.03 6.23
C GLU A 73 -3.92 13.45 7.25
N ASN A 74 -2.78 12.74 7.30
CA ASN A 74 -1.60 13.04 8.11
C ASN A 74 -0.62 14.03 7.42
N GLY A 75 -1.07 14.79 6.42
CA GLY A 75 -0.27 15.84 5.81
C GLY A 75 0.90 15.35 4.95
N LEU A 76 0.83 14.13 4.41
CA LEU A 76 1.89 13.49 3.63
C LEU A 76 3.19 13.29 4.44
N GLU A 77 3.07 13.04 5.74
CA GLU A 77 4.16 12.58 6.60
C GLU A 77 4.08 11.06 6.81
N PRO A 78 5.23 10.35 6.93
CA PRO A 78 5.28 8.94 7.29
C PRO A 78 4.38 8.58 8.46
N LEU A 79 3.63 7.48 8.32
CA LEU A 79 2.71 7.00 9.34
C LEU A 79 3.07 5.58 9.74
N VAL A 80 3.20 5.35 11.05
CA VAL A 80 3.45 4.03 11.64
C VAL A 80 2.36 3.73 12.65
N ILE A 81 1.67 2.61 12.46
CA ILE A 81 0.59 2.12 13.32
C ILE A 81 1.01 0.75 13.86
N PRO A 82 1.48 0.68 15.12
CA PRO A 82 1.99 -0.58 15.69
C PRO A 82 0.91 -1.63 15.91
N ASN A 83 -0.34 -1.20 16.13
CA ASN A 83 -1.46 -2.10 16.36
C ASN A 83 -2.75 -1.53 15.77
N LEU A 84 -3.24 -2.17 14.71
CA LEU A 84 -4.43 -1.73 13.97
C LEU A 84 -5.69 -1.66 14.84
N GLY A 85 -5.92 -2.64 15.71
CA GLY A 85 -7.12 -2.75 16.52
C GLY A 85 -7.14 -1.84 17.75
N LYS A 86 -6.00 -1.23 18.11
CA LYS A 86 -5.86 -0.36 19.30
C LYS A 86 -5.56 1.09 18.98
N HIS A 87 -5.19 1.39 17.74
CA HIS A 87 -4.78 2.73 17.35
C HIS A 87 -5.98 3.54 16.86
N ASP A 88 -6.14 4.78 17.35
CA ASP A 88 -7.32 5.62 17.12
C ASP A 88 -7.66 5.83 15.64
N LEU A 89 -6.64 5.92 14.78
CA LEU A 89 -6.83 6.10 13.32
C LEU A 89 -7.36 4.85 12.60
N THR A 90 -7.22 3.66 13.20
CA THR A 90 -7.50 2.39 12.52
C THR A 90 -8.49 1.51 13.27
N SER A 91 -8.68 1.63 14.57
CA SER A 91 -9.53 0.73 15.36
C SER A 91 -10.93 0.56 14.78
N ASP A 92 -11.53 1.67 14.31
CA ASP A 92 -12.86 1.69 13.71
C ASP A 92 -12.87 1.63 12.17
N HIS A 93 -11.69 1.54 11.55
CA HIS A 93 -11.55 1.58 10.10
C HIS A 93 -12.06 0.27 9.46
N PRO A 94 -12.76 0.33 8.30
CA PRO A 94 -13.31 -0.86 7.64
C PRO A 94 -12.27 -1.95 7.38
N ALA A 95 -11.06 -1.57 6.93
CA ALA A 95 -9.98 -2.52 6.68
C ALA A 95 -9.56 -3.31 7.94
N THR A 96 -9.61 -2.68 9.13
CA THR A 96 -9.27 -3.33 10.40
C THR A 96 -10.24 -4.44 10.74
N ARG A 97 -11.50 -4.33 10.33
CA ARG A 97 -12.49 -5.40 10.57
C ARG A 97 -12.15 -6.68 9.82
N PHE A 98 -11.48 -6.57 8.67
CA PHE A 98 -11.05 -7.72 7.87
C PHE A 98 -9.69 -8.26 8.33
N ILE A 99 -8.73 -7.39 8.63
CA ILE A 99 -7.36 -7.77 9.03
C ILE A 99 -7.30 -8.21 10.50
N ARG A 100 -8.11 -7.58 11.35
CA ARG A 100 -8.22 -7.73 12.82
C ARG A 100 -6.97 -7.30 13.59
N GLU A 101 -5.87 -8.02 13.44
CA GLU A 101 -4.63 -7.79 14.18
C GLU A 101 -3.47 -7.59 13.22
N GLY A 102 -2.54 -6.71 13.60
CA GLY A 102 -1.35 -6.41 12.81
C GLY A 102 -0.87 -4.98 13.02
N CYS A 103 0.17 -4.63 12.28
CA CYS A 103 0.70 -3.27 12.19
C CYS A 103 0.59 -2.76 10.75
N PHE A 104 0.67 -1.45 10.58
CA PHE A 104 0.67 -0.80 9.29
C PHE A 104 1.72 0.31 9.26
N MET A 105 2.38 0.46 8.11
CA MET A 105 3.32 1.53 7.86
C MET A 105 3.09 2.06 6.47
N GLU A 106 3.03 3.38 6.33
CA GLU A 106 2.87 4.06 5.06
C GLU A 106 3.92 5.15 4.91
N LEU A 107 4.55 5.17 3.75
CA LEU A 107 5.56 6.15 3.36
C LEU A 107 5.06 6.89 2.12
N PRO A 108 4.76 8.19 2.22
CA PRO A 108 4.36 8.97 1.06
C PRO A 108 5.57 9.21 0.16
N TYR A 109 5.36 9.13 -1.16
CA TYR A 109 6.34 9.54 -2.16
C TYR A 109 5.83 10.82 -2.86
N LYS A 110 6.73 11.78 -3.07
CA LYS A 110 6.46 13.00 -3.84
C LYS A 110 6.71 12.79 -5.33
#